data_AF-A0A4R7JM23-F1
#
_entry.id   AF-A0A4R7JM23-F1
#
_cell.length_a   1.000
_cell.length_b   1.000
_cell.length_c   1.000
_cell.angle_alpha   90.00
_cell.angle_beta   90.00
_cell.angle_gamma   90.00
#
_symmetry.space_group_name_H-M   'P 1'
#
loop_
_entity.id
_entity.type
_entity.pdbx_description
1 polymer ?
#
loop_
_entity_poly.entity_id
_entity_poly.type
_entity_poly.pdbx_seq_one_letter_code
_entity_poly.pdbx_strand_id
1 'polypeptide(L)' 'MTASVKGPASYFPSIEKKYGRPVAEWKDLVRSSPLTKHMELVTWLKTEHGLGHGHANALVAHTLAEDTAKEG' A
#
# COMPACT_ATOMS: atom_id res chain seq x y z
N MET A 1 -17.37 4.12 -22.02
CA MET A 1 -16.37 3.04 -21.94
C MET A 1 -15.62 3.23 -20.63
N THR A 2 -15.96 2.46 -19.60
CA THR A 2 -15.41 2.58 -18.24
C THR A 2 -13.92 2.24 -18.25
N ALA A 3 -13.05 3.20 -17.95
CA ALA A 3 -11.62 2.97 -17.84
C ALA A 3 -11.36 1.96 -16.70
N SER A 4 -11.19 0.69 -17.08
CA SER A 4 -10.77 -0.39 -16.20
C SER A 4 -9.32 -0.14 -15.80
N VAL A 5 -9.13 0.77 -14.85
CA VAL A 5 -7.86 0.96 -14.16
C VAL A 5 -7.60 -0.30 -13.32
N LYS A 6 -7.04 -1.34 -13.95
CA LYS A 6 -6.28 -2.39 -13.27
C LYS A 6 -4.96 -1.78 -12.76
N GLY A 7 -5.07 -0.74 -11.95
CA GLY A 7 -3.96 -0.20 -11.17
C GLY A 7 -3.82 -0.99 -9.86
N PRO A 8 -2.74 -0.76 -9.10
CA PRO A 8 -2.56 -1.34 -7.76
C PRO A 8 -3.76 -1.11 -6.82
N ALA A 9 -4.60 -0.10 -7.10
CA ALA A 9 -5.86 0.14 -6.40
C ALA A 9 -6.88 -1.01 -6.50
N SER A 10 -6.81 -1.87 -7.51
CA SER A 10 -7.67 -3.06 -7.61
C SER A 10 -7.44 -4.07 -6.47
N TYR A 11 -6.27 -4.02 -5.80
CA TYR A 11 -5.99 -4.88 -4.65
C TYR A 11 -6.56 -4.33 -3.34
N PHE A 12 -6.92 -3.05 -3.26
CA PHE A 12 -7.34 -2.40 -2.02
C PHE A 12 -8.61 -3.02 -1.42
N PRO A 13 -9.70 -3.25 -2.17
CA PRO A 13 -10.90 -3.88 -1.60
C PRO A 13 -10.63 -5.26 -1.00
N SER A 14 -9.72 -6.02 -1.61
CA SER A 14 -9.31 -7.34 -1.13
C SER A 14 -8.45 -7.26 0.13
N ILE A 15 -7.58 -6.24 0.24
CA ILE A 15 -6.78 -5.96 1.45
C ILE A 15 -7.72 -5.58 2.59
N GLU A 16 -8.64 -4.64 2.37
CA GLU A 16 -9.59 -4.20 3.38
C GLU A 16 -10.46 -5.36 3.88
N LYS A 17 -10.95 -6.18 2.96
CA LYS A 17 -11.73 -7.38 3.29
C LYS A 17 -10.92 -8.44 4.03
N LYS A 18 -9.62 -8.60 3.71
CA LYS A 18 -8.77 -9.63 4.30
C LYS A 18 -8.21 -9.24 5.67
N TYR A 19 -7.84 -7.97 5.85
CA TYR A 19 -7.20 -7.47 7.07
C TYR A 19 -8.14 -6.63 7.95
N GLY A 20 -9.36 -6.35 7.49
CA GLY A 20 -10.39 -5.65 8.27
C GLY A 20 -10.09 -4.18 8.55
N ARG A 21 -9.16 -3.57 7.79
CA ARG A 21 -8.75 -2.17 7.95
C ARG A 21 -8.77 -1.46 6.60
N PRO A 22 -9.26 -0.21 6.53
CA PRO A 22 -9.36 0.53 5.28
C PRO A 22 -7.97 0.81 4.68
N VAL A 23 -7.89 0.94 3.35
CA VAL A 23 -6.59 1.14 2.69
C VAL A 23 -5.90 2.42 3.14
N ALA A 24 -6.68 3.46 3.49
CA ALA A 24 -6.16 4.73 3.98
C ALA A 24 -5.31 4.54 5.25
N GLU A 25 -5.74 3.69 6.18
CA GLU A 25 -4.99 3.37 7.40
C GLU A 25 -3.67 2.68 7.08
N TRP A 26 -3.66 1.79 6.08
CA TRP A 26 -2.43 1.14 5.63
C TRP A 26 -1.45 2.12 5.00
N LYS A 27 -1.96 3.06 4.19
CA LYS A 27 -1.14 4.13 3.61
C LYS A 27 -0.58 5.04 4.71
N ASP A 28 -1.39 5.36 5.71
CA ASP A 28 -0.96 6.18 6.86
C ASP A 28 0.13 5.48 7.68
N LEU A 29 -0.04 4.17 7.95
CA LEU A 29 1.00 3.35 8.59
C LEU A 29 2.32 3.37 7.82
N VAL A 30 2.27 3.27 6.49
CA VAL A 30 3.45 3.35 5.63
C VAL A 30 4.11 4.73 5.73
N ARG A 31 3.35 5.82 5.77
CA ARG A 31 3.88 7.19 5.92
C ARG A 31 4.39 7.51 7.32
N SER A 32 3.76 6.91 8.34
CA SER A 32 4.15 7.03 9.74
C SER A 32 5.40 6.18 10.06
N SER A 33 5.70 5.20 9.22
CA SER A 33 6.91 4.40 9.33
C SER A 33 8.16 5.27 9.07
N PRO A 34 9.24 5.10 9.86
CA PRO A 34 10.52 5.76 9.57
C PRO A 34 11.21 5.21 8.31
N LEU A 35 10.65 4.18 7.69
CA LEU A 35 11.21 3.53 6.51
C LEU A 35 10.82 4.29 5.24
N THR A 36 11.82 4.66 4.45
CA THR A 36 11.62 5.35 3.16
C THR A 36 11.80 4.42 1.96
N LYS A 37 12.50 3.29 2.15
CA LYS A 37 12.75 2.35 1.07
C LYS A 37 11.55 1.45 0.86
N HIS A 38 11.13 1.34 -0.40
CA HIS A 38 10.03 0.47 -0.82
C HIS A 38 10.18 -0.95 -0.30
N MET A 39 11.34 -1.59 -0.49
CA MET A 39 11.57 -2.98 -0.08
C MET A 39 11.53 -3.16 1.45
N GLU A 40 11.97 -2.16 2.22
CA GLU A 40 11.92 -2.19 3.68
C GLU A 40 10.49 -2.09 4.17
N LEU A 41 9.70 -1.16 3.61
CA LEU A 41 8.28 -1.02 3.90
C LEU A 41 7.49 -2.28 3.54
N VAL A 42 7.78 -2.90 2.39
CA VAL A 42 7.13 -4.17 2.00
C VAL A 42 7.46 -5.28 2.99
N THR A 43 8.71 -5.36 3.42
CA THR A 43 9.13 -6.37 4.42
C THR A 43 8.47 -6.10 5.77
N TRP A 44 8.45 -4.86 6.23
CA TRP A 44 7.81 -4.44 7.48
C TRP A 44 6.31 -4.76 7.51
N LEU A 45 5.57 -4.46 6.43
CA LEU A 45 4.16 -4.83 6.32
C LEU A 45 3.94 -6.35 6.36
N LYS A 46 4.88 -7.13 5.78
CA LYS A 46 4.82 -8.59 5.83
C LYS A 46 5.10 -9.11 7.24
N THR A 47 6.09 -8.57 7.94
CA THR A 47 6.53 -9.06 9.26
C THR A 47 5.60 -8.59 10.38
N GLU A 48 5.30 -7.29 10.44
CA GLU A 48 4.51 -6.72 11.54
C GLU A 48 3.02 -6.97 11.38
N HIS A 49 2.52 -6.92 10.14
CA HIS A 49 1.09 -6.97 9.86
C HIS A 49 0.65 -8.23 9.13
N GLY A 50 1.58 -9.13 8.80
CA GLY A 50 1.26 -10.38 8.10
C GLY A 50 0.71 -10.17 6.68
N LEU A 51 1.04 -9.03 6.03
CA LEU A 51 0.57 -8.80 4.67
C LEU A 51 1.20 -9.79 3.68
N GLY A 52 0.42 -10.19 2.68
CA GLY A 52 0.95 -10.96 1.54
C GLY A 52 1.85 -10.09 0.66
N HIS A 53 2.83 -10.70 -0.01
CA HIS A 53 3.81 -9.96 -0.83
C HIS A 53 3.15 -9.02 -1.86
N GLY A 54 2.14 -9.50 -2.60
CA GLY A 54 1.42 -8.67 -3.57
C GLY A 54 0.65 -7.51 -2.95
N HIS A 55 0.06 -7.72 -1.77
CA HIS A 55 -0.70 -6.69 -1.04
C HIS A 55 0.23 -5.61 -0.48
N ALA A 56 1.32 -6.03 0.18
CA ALA A 56 2.32 -5.11 0.71
C ALA A 56 2.96 -4.30 -0.42
N ASN A 57 3.34 -4.95 -1.53
CA ASN A 57 3.93 -4.26 -2.67
C ASN A 57 2.97 -3.23 -3.29
N ALA A 58 1.68 -3.58 -3.46
CA ALA A 58 0.69 -2.65 -4.02
C ALA A 58 0.47 -1.43 -3.11
N LEU A 59 0.40 -1.62 -1.79
CA LEU A 59 0.25 -0.54 -0.82
C LEU A 59 1.45 0.41 -0.85
N VAL A 60 2.66 -0.14 -0.76
CA VAL A 60 3.89 0.67 -0.71
C VAL A 60 4.12 1.39 -2.02
N ALA A 61 4.00 0.69 -3.16
CA ALA A 61 4.15 1.29 -4.49
C ALA A 61 3.22 2.50 -4.67
N HIS A 62 1.96 2.33 -4.28
CA HIS A 62 0.95 3.37 -4.47
C HIS A 62 1.13 4.52 -3.47
N THR A 63 1.46 4.21 -2.21
CA THR A 63 1.71 5.25 -1.19
C THR A 63 2.91 6.12 -1.56
N LEU A 64 4.01 5.51 -1.99
CA LEU A 64 5.22 6.24 -2.41
C LEU A 64 4.99 7.02 -3.71
N ALA A 65 4.25 6.46 -4.67
CA ALA A 65 3.90 7.18 -5.90
C ALA A 65 3.01 8.40 -5.61
N GLU A 66 2.04 8.28 -4.70
CA GLU A 66 1.21 9.41 -4.24
C GLU A 66 2.04 10.48 -3.52
N ASP A 67 3.02 10.07 -2.70
CA ASP A 67 3.89 10.99 -1.95
C ASP A 67 4.82 11.78 -2.89
N THR A 68 5.50 11.07 -3.81
CA THR A 68 6.30 11.69 -4.88
C THR A 68 5.49 12.66 -5.75
N ALA A 69 4.23 12.34 -6.06
CA ALA A 69 3.37 13.23 -6.85
C ALA A 69 2.91 14.48 -6.09
N LYS A 70 3.02 14.50 -4.77
CA LYS A 70 2.63 15.63 -3.91
C LYS A 70 3.78 16.61 -3.67
N GLU A 71 5.02 16.17 -3.88
CA GLU A 71 6.24 16.97 -3.70
C GLU A 71 6.76 17.60 -5.02
N GLY A 72 5.97 17.55 -6.11
CA GLY A 72 6.33 18.10 -7.43
C GLY A 72 5.51 19.31 -7.85
#